data_AF-A0A920SL17-F1
#
_entry.id   AF-A0A920SL17-F1
#
_cell.length_a   1.000
_cell.length_b   1.000
_cell.length_c   1.000
_cell.angle_alpha   90.00
_cell.angle_beta   90.00
_cell.angle_gamma   90.00
#
_symmetry.space_group_name_H-M   'P 1'
#
loop_
_entity.id
_entity.type
_entity.pdbx_description
1 polymer ?
#
loop_
_entity_poly.entity_id
_entity_poly.type
_entity_poly.pdbx_seq_one_letter_code
_entity_poly.pdbx_strand_id
1 'polypeptide(L)'
;MAAVRLPTGPRHLDGWACLGDLGRDPMESYAAYRVGYHRGLDRLRQSGWRGSGYVRWQHPTNRGFLRSLAGLARIADRIGEKDEAERCELFLHQLDPGWSHTLLEEST
;
A
#
# COMPACT_ATOMS: atom_id res chain seq x y z
N MET A 1 22.63 15.82 -4.96
CA MET A 1 21.33 15.14 -4.78
C MET A 1 21.20 14.75 -3.33
N ALA A 2 20.24 15.30 -2.59
CA ALA A 2 19.99 14.86 -1.22
C ALA A 2 19.46 13.41 -1.24
N ALA A 3 20.09 12.51 -0.50
CA ALA A 3 19.56 11.17 -0.32
C ALA A 3 18.22 11.28 0.40
N VAL A 4 17.13 10.86 -0.27
CA VAL A 4 15.84 10.68 0.38
C VAL A 4 16.04 9.69 1.53
N ARG A 5 15.94 10.18 2.77
CA ARG A 5 16.01 9.32 3.95
C ARG A 5 14.67 8.62 4.08
N LEU A 6 14.61 7.39 3.59
CA LEU A 6 13.45 6.53 3.79
C LEU A 6 13.24 6.35 5.29
N PRO A 7 11.99 6.42 5.78
CA PRO A 7 11.70 6.04 7.15
C PRO A 7 12.15 4.60 7.38
N THR A 8 13.09 4.41 8.30
CA THR A 8 13.73 3.11 8.53
C THR A 8 13.03 2.33 9.64
N GLY A 9 12.70 1.06 9.38
CA GLY A 9 12.24 0.11 10.39
C GLY A 9 11.02 -0.69 9.94
N PRO A 10 10.90 -1.97 10.33
CA PRO A 10 9.90 -2.89 9.77
C PRO A 10 8.44 -2.52 10.08
N ARG A 11 8.21 -1.61 11.04
CA ARG A 11 6.88 -1.11 11.45
C ARG A 11 6.48 0.19 10.73
N HIS A 12 7.36 0.78 9.92
CA HIS A 12 7.07 2.02 9.21
C HIS A 12 6.46 1.72 7.84
N LEU A 13 5.15 1.91 7.71
CA LEU A 13 4.40 1.50 6.52
C LEU A 13 4.78 2.31 5.27
N ASP A 14 5.04 3.61 5.41
CA ASP A 14 5.49 4.45 4.29
C ASP A 14 6.85 3.99 3.73
N GLY A 15 7.70 3.37 4.58
CA GLY A 15 8.98 2.82 4.16
C GLY A 15 8.81 1.64 3.21
N TRP A 16 7.84 0.76 3.48
CA TRP A 16 7.51 -0.36 2.59
C TRP A 16 6.89 0.09 1.28
N ALA A 17 5.97 1.06 1.31
CA ALA A 17 5.41 1.66 0.10
C ALA A 17 6.52 2.26 -0.78
N CYS A 18 7.44 3.02 -0.18
CA CYS A 18 8.52 3.64 -0.93
C CYS A 18 9.55 2.62 -1.44
N LEU A 19 9.84 1.56 -0.68
CA LEU A 19 10.65 0.44 -1.19
C LEU A 19 9.98 -0.23 -2.40
N GLY A 20 8.65 -0.35 -2.40
CA GLY A 20 7.90 -0.83 -3.56
C GLY A 20 8.03 0.08 -4.77
N ASP A 21 7.93 1.40 -4.56
CA ASP A 21 8.10 2.41 -5.62
C ASP A 21 9.52 2.41 -6.22
N LEU A 22 10.52 2.06 -5.41
CA LEU A 22 11.95 2.04 -5.77
C LEU A 22 12.47 0.64 -6.14
N GLY A 23 11.60 -0.37 -6.21
CA GLY A 23 12.00 -1.75 -6.52
C GLY A 23 12.74 -1.83 -7.85
N ARG A 24 13.79 -2.66 -7.92
CA ARG A 24 14.66 -2.75 -9.11
C ARG A 24 13.99 -3.51 -10.25
N ASP A 25 13.05 -4.39 -9.91
CA ASP A 25 12.24 -5.16 -10.83
C ASP A 25 10.82 -5.36 -10.26
N PRO A 26 9.86 -5.84 -11.07
CA PRO A 26 8.48 -6.04 -10.61
C PRO A 26 8.37 -6.98 -9.41
N MET A 27 9.20 -8.01 -9.29
CA MET A 27 9.12 -8.97 -8.17
C MET A 27 9.59 -8.34 -6.86
N GLU A 28 10.61 -7.48 -6.91
CA GLU A 28 11.02 -6.71 -5.74
C GLU A 28 9.96 -5.72 -5.29
N SER A 29 9.40 -4.95 -6.22
CA SER A 29 8.28 -4.04 -5.92
C SER A 29 7.11 -4.80 -5.30
N TYR A 30 6.74 -5.93 -5.90
CA TYR A 30 5.69 -6.81 -5.42
C TYR A 30 5.94 -7.29 -3.99
N ALA A 31 7.15 -7.78 -3.70
CA ALA A 31 7.52 -8.25 -2.37
C ALA A 31 7.44 -7.12 -1.33
N ALA A 32 7.96 -5.93 -1.65
CA ALA A 32 7.93 -4.80 -0.74
C ALA A 32 6.50 -4.31 -0.46
N TYR A 33 5.67 -4.15 -1.50
CA TYR A 33 4.26 -3.78 -1.35
C TYR A 33 3.46 -4.83 -0.57
N ARG A 34 3.69 -6.12 -0.84
CA ARG A 34 3.02 -7.20 -0.09
C ARG A 34 3.37 -7.18 1.39
N VAL A 35 4.64 -6.91 1.74
CA VAL A 35 5.02 -6.73 3.14
C VAL A 35 4.32 -5.50 3.75
N GLY A 36 4.32 -4.36 3.05
CA GLY A 36 3.63 -3.15 3.51
C GLY A 36 2.13 -3.35 3.74
N TYR A 37 1.46 -4.07 2.82
CA TYR A 37 0.06 -4.47 2.92
C TYR A 37 -0.19 -5.31 4.17
N HIS A 38 0.54 -6.40 4.38
CA HIS A 38 0.34 -7.28 5.54
C HIS A 38 0.69 -6.61 6.86
N ARG A 39 1.77 -5.81 6.91
CA ARG A 39 2.12 -5.02 8.10
C ARG A 39 1.08 -3.96 8.42
N GLY A 40 0.44 -3.39 7.40
CA GLY A 40 -0.70 -2.48 7.58
C GLY A 40 -1.91 -3.20 8.19
N LEU A 41 -2.25 -4.41 7.72
CA LEU A 41 -3.30 -5.23 8.33
C LEU A 41 -2.99 -5.56 9.79
N ASP A 42 -1.74 -5.90 10.12
CA ASP A 42 -1.34 -6.16 11.51
C ASP A 42 -1.58 -4.92 12.39
N ARG A 43 -1.18 -3.74 11.92
CA ARG A 43 -1.41 -2.47 12.62
C ARG A 43 -2.90 -2.19 12.81
N LEU A 44 -3.71 -2.35 11.76
CA LEU A 44 -5.16 -2.14 11.83
C LEU A 44 -5.81 -3.06 12.86
N ARG A 45 -5.44 -4.35 12.87
CA ARG A 45 -5.92 -5.33 13.86
C ARG A 45 -5.54 -4.97 15.29
N GLN A 46 -4.31 -4.50 15.51
CA GLN A 46 -3.86 -4.01 16.81
C GLN A 46 -4.66 -2.79 17.27
N SER A 47 -5.15 -1.96 16.35
CA SER A 47 -6.04 -0.83 16.61
C SER A 47 -7.53 -1.23 16.71
N GLY A 48 -7.85 -2.52 16.74
CA GLY A 48 -9.21 -3.04 16.93
C GLY A 48 -10.01 -3.21 15.64
N TRP A 49 -9.44 -2.96 14.46
CA TRP A 49 -10.12 -3.21 13.19
C TRP A 49 -10.28 -4.72 12.94
N ARG A 50 -11.48 -5.14 12.53
CA ARG A 50 -11.87 -6.56 12.42
C ARG A 50 -12.33 -6.98 11.02
N GLY A 51 -11.80 -6.35 9.97
CA GLY A 51 -12.20 -6.69 8.59
C GLY A 51 -13.31 -5.80 8.03
N SER A 52 -13.81 -4.83 8.80
CA SER A 52 -14.92 -3.96 8.41
C SER A 52 -14.70 -2.52 8.88
N GLY A 53 -15.27 -1.57 8.14
CA GLY A 53 -15.11 -0.15 8.38
C GLY A 53 -14.02 0.50 7.52
N TYR A 54 -14.08 1.82 7.43
CA TYR A 54 -13.24 2.60 6.52
C TYR A 54 -11.81 2.80 7.02
N VAL A 55 -10.87 2.78 6.09
CA VAL A 55 -9.47 3.15 6.27
C VAL A 55 -9.16 4.21 5.22
N ARG A 56 -9.55 5.45 5.51
CA ARG A 56 -9.57 6.54 4.52
C ARG A 56 -8.20 7.15 4.27
N TRP A 57 -7.94 7.53 3.02
CA TRP A 57 -6.73 8.20 2.53
C TRP A 57 -6.43 9.52 3.23
N GLN A 58 -7.49 10.27 3.56
CA GLN A 58 -7.38 11.56 4.24
C GLN A 58 -6.60 11.49 5.56
N HIS A 59 -6.54 10.31 6.20
CA HIS A 59 -5.78 10.10 7.42
C HIS A 59 -4.33 9.73 7.07
N PRO A 60 -3.33 10.57 7.40
CA PRO A 60 -1.94 10.34 7.00
C PRO A 60 -1.39 8.99 7.46
N THR A 61 -1.81 8.51 8.63
CA THR A 61 -1.38 7.21 9.19
C THR A 61 -1.81 5.99 8.37
N ASN A 62 -2.77 6.15 7.46
CA ASN A 62 -3.27 5.08 6.60
C ASN A 62 -2.54 5.04 5.25
N ARG A 63 -1.87 6.12 4.85
CA ARG A 63 -1.34 6.29 3.50
C ARG A 63 -0.33 5.22 3.13
N GLY A 64 0.60 4.87 4.02
CA GLY A 64 1.57 3.80 3.75
C GLY A 64 0.92 2.43 3.50
N PHE A 65 -0.15 2.10 4.23
CA PHE A 65 -0.93 0.88 3.99
C PHE A 65 -1.65 0.94 2.64
N LEU A 66 -2.37 2.03 2.35
CA LEU A 66 -3.14 2.18 1.12
C LEU A 66 -2.24 2.25 -0.12
N ARG A 67 -1.11 2.97 -0.05
CA ARG A 67 -0.07 2.97 -1.09
C ARG A 67 0.48 1.57 -1.34
N SER A 68 0.73 0.81 -0.28
CA SER A 68 1.21 -0.57 -0.42
C SER A 68 0.18 -1.48 -1.07
N LEU A 69 -1.10 -1.35 -0.72
CA LEU A 69 -2.18 -2.12 -1.32
C LEU A 69 -2.40 -1.76 -2.80
N ALA A 70 -2.37 -0.47 -3.14
CA ALA A 70 -2.48 0.00 -4.53
C ALA A 70 -1.27 -0.39 -5.39
N GLY A 71 -0.07 -0.27 -4.81
CA GLY A 71 1.16 -0.75 -5.45
C GLY A 71 1.13 -2.24 -5.70
N LEU A 72 0.63 -3.02 -4.72
CA LEU A 72 0.45 -4.47 -4.86
C LEU A 72 -0.52 -4.79 -6.00
N ALA A 73 -1.69 -4.12 -6.06
CA ALA A 73 -2.67 -4.32 -7.12
C ALA A 73 -2.06 -4.09 -8.51
N ARG A 74 -1.39 -2.94 -8.69
CA ARG A 74 -0.73 -2.55 -9.95
C ARG A 74 0.34 -3.56 -10.37
N ILE A 75 1.20 -3.99 -9.44
CA ILE A 75 2.30 -4.89 -9.77
C ILE A 75 1.80 -6.32 -10.00
N ALA A 76 0.82 -6.79 -9.22
CA ALA A 76 0.15 -8.08 -9.45
C ALA A 76 -0.43 -8.14 -10.87
N ASP A 77 -1.11 -7.08 -11.31
CA ASP A 77 -1.65 -6.98 -12.67
C ASP A 77 -0.56 -7.10 -13.74
N ARG A 78 0.56 -6.40 -13.52
CA ARG A 78 1.72 -6.36 -14.43
C ARG A 78 2.42 -7.71 -14.56
N ILE A 79 2.47 -8.51 -13.50
CA ILE A 79 3.13 -9.83 -13.51
C ILE A 79 2.17 -10.98 -13.88
N GLY A 80 0.89 -10.68 -14.13
CA GLY A 80 -0.12 -11.66 -14.57
C GLY A 80 -0.99 -12.25 -13.46
N GLU A 81 -0.84 -11.79 -12.21
CA GLU A 81 -1.64 -12.22 -11.05
C GLU A 81 -2.96 -11.44 -10.98
N LYS A 82 -3.84 -11.66 -11.98
CA LYS A 82 -5.08 -10.87 -12.17
C LYS A 82 -6.05 -10.98 -10.98
N ASP A 83 -6.23 -12.18 -10.43
CA ASP A 83 -7.11 -12.40 -9.28
C ASP A 83 -6.67 -11.58 -8.05
N GLU A 84 -5.36 -11.43 -7.82
CA GLU A 84 -4.86 -10.60 -6.72
C GLU A 84 -5.05 -9.12 -7.01
N ALA A 85 -4.78 -8.68 -8.24
CA ALA A 85 -5.00 -7.30 -8.65
C ALA A 85 -6.44 -6.86 -8.41
N GLU A 86 -7.40 -7.62 -8.94
CA GLU A 86 -8.84 -7.34 -8.79
C GLU A 86 -9.27 -7.32 -7.32
N ARG A 87 -8.81 -8.29 -6.52
CA ARG A 87 -9.16 -8.37 -5.11
C ARG A 87 -8.57 -7.21 -4.31
N CYS A 88 -7.37 -6.74 -4.65
CA CYS A 88 -6.76 -5.57 -4.01
C CYS A 88 -7.47 -4.27 -4.39
N GLU A 89 -7.82 -4.08 -5.67
CA GLU A 89 -8.58 -2.90 -6.13
C GLU A 89 -9.97 -2.82 -5.49
N LEU A 90 -10.70 -3.95 -5.48
CA LEU A 90 -11.99 -4.02 -4.80
C LEU A 90 -11.84 -3.65 -3.32
N PHE A 91 -10.79 -4.14 -2.67
CA PHE A 91 -10.56 -3.86 -1.27
C PHE A 91 -10.21 -2.39 -1.00
N LEU A 92 -9.46 -1.72 -1.88
CA LEU A 92 -9.21 -0.27 -1.79
C LEU A 92 -10.52 0.54 -1.75
N HIS A 93 -11.44 0.24 -2.67
CA HIS A 93 -12.74 0.92 -2.72
C HIS A 93 -13.64 0.62 -1.52
N GLN A 94 -13.53 -0.59 -0.93
CA GLN A 94 -14.23 -0.91 0.31
C GLN A 94 -13.67 -0.14 1.51
N LEU A 95 -12.35 0.04 1.57
CA LEU A 95 -11.67 0.76 2.64
C LEU A 95 -11.88 2.27 2.54
N ASP A 96 -11.85 2.82 1.32
CA ASP A 96 -12.16 4.22 1.05
C ASP A 96 -13.01 4.36 -0.22
N PRO A 97 -14.33 4.59 -0.08
CA PRO A 97 -15.20 4.81 -1.23
C PRO A 97 -14.80 6.01 -2.11
N GLY A 98 -14.02 6.95 -1.57
CA GLY A 98 -13.46 8.08 -2.31
C GLY A 98 -12.10 7.79 -2.95
N TRP A 99 -11.62 6.55 -2.89
CA TRP A 99 -10.34 6.15 -3.46
C TRP A 99 -10.28 6.44 -4.96
N SER A 100 -9.20 7.09 -5.38
CA SER A 100 -8.82 7.23 -6.78
C SER A 100 -7.29 7.17 -6.92
N HIS A 101 -6.79 6.68 -8.04
CA HIS A 101 -5.34 6.65 -8.28
C HIS A 101 -4.71 8.05 -8.38
N THR A 102 -5.49 9.08 -8.73
CA THR A 102 -5.03 10.49 -8.75
C THR A 102 -4.52 10.94 -7.37
N LEU A 103 -5.09 10.41 -6.28
CA LEU A 103 -4.63 10.72 -4.92
C LEU A 103 -3.16 10.36 -4.66
N LEU A 104 -2.61 9.38 -5.40
CA LEU A 104 -1.21 8.98 -5.32
C LEU A 104 -0.27 10.00 -5.98
N GLU A 105 -0.72 10.61 -7.06
CA GLU A 105 0.07 11.57 -7.86
C GLU A 105 0.23 12.91 -7.12
N GLU A 106 -0.77 13.33 -6.35
CA GLU A 106 -0.75 14.57 -5.57
C GLU A 106 0.09 14.50 -4.28
N SER A 107 0.53 13.29 -3.89
CA SER A 107 1.18 13.04 -2.60
C SER A 107 2.68 12.69 -2.71
N THR A 108 3.25 12.79 -3.91
CA THR A 108 4.68 12.55 -4.21
C THR A 108 5.39 13.88 -4.44
#